data_AF-A0A023DKW1-F1
#
_entry.id   AF-A0A023DKW1-F1
#
_cell.length_a   1.000
_cell.length_b   1.000
_cell.length_c   1.000
_cell.angle_alpha   90.00
_cell.angle_beta   90.00
_cell.angle_gamma   90.00
#
_symmetry.space_group_name_H-M   'P 1'
#
loop_
_entity.id
_entity.type
_entity.pdbx_description
1 polymer ?
#
loop_
_entity_poly.entity_id
_entity_poly.type
_entity_poly.pdbx_seq_one_letter_code
_entity_poly.pdbx_strand_id
1 'polypeptide(L)'
;MTTLFNPRSIDFTPFLFFTGKGGVGKTSTACATAIALADRGKQVLLVSTDPASNLQDVFEVELQNKPTAIPNIPNLFAANLDPEIAANEYKEKVIGPYRGKLPEPVIASMEEQLSGACTVEIAAFNEFSTLLTNKELLRFTFEGAGCCGPQLGLSLDNPQTTDRLEIINGIRVAMDEQVASIIKGVTLDAEETEEGVQFVLLGLNQCC
;
A
#
# COMPACT_ATOMS: atom_id res chain seq x y z
N MET A 1 40.50 -4.60 18.91
CA MET A 1 39.35 -3.91 19.53
C MET A 1 38.14 -4.24 18.68
N THR A 2 37.22 -5.05 19.18
CA THR A 2 35.98 -5.39 18.49
C THR A 2 35.07 -4.18 18.55
N THR A 3 34.74 -3.61 17.40
CA THR A 3 33.71 -2.58 17.29
C THR A 3 32.39 -3.20 17.77
N LEU A 4 31.94 -2.81 18.96
CA LEU A 4 30.64 -3.22 19.47
C LEU A 4 29.57 -2.64 18.54
N PHE A 5 28.62 -3.48 18.13
CA PHE A 5 27.49 -3.08 17.33
C PHE A 5 26.73 -1.94 18.02
N ASN A 6 26.64 -0.77 17.36
CA ASN A 6 25.88 0.38 17.85
C ASN A 6 24.60 0.53 17.02
N PRO A 7 23.43 0.12 17.54
CA PRO A 7 22.17 0.21 16.82
C PRO A 7 21.74 1.65 16.51
N ARG A 8 22.37 2.66 17.12
CA ARG A 8 22.10 4.08 16.85
C ARG A 8 22.85 4.63 15.64
N SER A 9 23.85 3.93 15.13
CA SER A 9 24.65 4.37 13.98
C SER A 9 24.33 3.59 12.70
N ILE A 10 23.20 2.87 12.68
CA ILE A 10 22.77 2.10 11.51
C ILE A 10 21.88 3.00 10.66
N ASP A 11 22.24 3.15 9.39
CA ASP A 11 21.31 3.66 8.40
C ASP A 11 20.28 2.58 8.10
N PHE A 12 19.08 2.76 8.65
CA PHE A 12 17.99 1.83 8.40
C PHE A 12 17.56 1.91 6.94
N THR A 13 17.41 0.73 6.31
CA THR A 13 16.62 0.63 5.10
C THR A 13 15.15 0.94 5.41
N PRO A 14 14.31 1.20 4.40
CA PRO A 14 12.87 1.39 4.62
C PRO A 14 12.16 0.20 5.28
N PHE A 15 12.80 -0.99 5.35
CA PHE A 15 12.21 -2.23 5.83
C PHE A 15 13.06 -2.86 6.93
N LEU A 16 12.44 -3.12 8.09
CA LEU A 16 13.07 -3.79 9.23
C LEU A 16 12.36 -5.11 9.51
N PHE A 17 13.12 -6.20 9.46
CA PHE A 17 12.60 -7.55 9.66
C PHE A 17 13.01 -8.10 11.02
N PHE A 18 12.02 -8.45 11.84
CA PHE A 18 12.22 -9.07 13.15
C PHE A 18 11.96 -10.57 13.06
N THR A 19 13.02 -11.36 12.87
CA THR A 19 12.95 -12.83 12.75
C THR A 19 13.59 -13.53 13.95
N GLY A 20 13.24 -14.78 14.19
CA GLY A 20 13.75 -15.60 15.29
C GLY A 20 12.73 -16.59 15.84
N LYS A 21 13.18 -17.45 16.76
CA LYS A 21 12.35 -18.50 17.39
C LYS A 21 11.17 -17.91 18.19
N GLY A 22 10.18 -18.73 18.54
CA GLY A 22 9.09 -18.34 19.43
C GLY A 22 9.61 -17.91 20.81
N GLY A 23 8.99 -16.88 21.41
CA GLY A 23 9.31 -16.46 22.78
C GLY A 23 10.58 -15.62 22.99
N VAL A 24 11.34 -15.28 21.94
CA VAL A 24 12.59 -14.49 22.08
C VAL A 24 12.37 -12.97 22.17
N GLY A 25 11.12 -12.49 22.27
CA GLY A 25 10.80 -11.07 22.39
C GLY A 25 10.74 -10.28 21.08
N LYS A 26 10.48 -10.95 19.94
CA LYS A 26 10.37 -10.30 18.61
C LYS A 26 9.33 -9.19 18.59
N THR A 27 8.11 -9.50 19.02
CA THR A 27 6.97 -8.56 19.04
C THR A 27 7.29 -7.35 19.90
N SER A 28 7.79 -7.56 21.13
CA SER A 28 8.17 -6.47 22.04
C SER A 28 9.26 -5.58 21.45
N THR A 29 10.29 -6.17 20.82
CA THR A 29 11.39 -5.43 20.21
C THR A 29 10.92 -4.65 18.98
N ALA A 30 10.06 -5.23 18.15
CA ALA A 30 9.47 -4.58 16.99
C ALA A 30 8.60 -3.38 17.39
N CYS A 31 7.75 -3.54 18.41
CA CYS A 31 6.91 -2.46 18.94
C CYS A 31 7.77 -1.32 19.50
N ALA A 32 8.74 -1.63 20.37
CA ALA A 32 9.63 -0.62 20.95
C ALA A 32 10.43 0.14 19.87
N THR A 33 10.87 -0.57 18.83
CA THR A 33 11.57 0.06 17.70
C THR A 33 10.64 0.96 16.89
N ALA A 34 9.41 0.50 16.60
CA ALA A 34 8.43 1.26 15.84
C ALA A 34 8.04 2.56 16.55
N ILE A 35 7.79 2.51 17.86
CA ILE A 35 7.50 3.69 18.70
C ILE A 35 8.70 4.64 18.66
N ALA A 36 9.92 4.15 18.90
CA ALA A 36 11.12 4.99 18.90
C ALA A 36 11.40 5.67 17.55
N LEU A 37 11.01 5.05 16.43
CA LEU A 37 11.10 5.64 15.10
C LEU A 37 10.00 6.69 14.87
N ALA A 38 8.77 6.39 15.30
CA ALA A 38 7.63 7.31 15.22
C ALA A 38 7.87 8.59 16.04
N ASP A 39 8.41 8.45 17.26
CA ASP A 39 8.82 9.57 18.14
C ASP A 39 9.90 10.45 17.52
N ARG A 40 10.70 9.90 16.60
CA ARG A 40 11.70 10.66 15.81
C ARG A 40 11.12 11.28 14.54
N GLY A 41 9.78 11.29 14.41
CA GLY A 41 9.05 11.87 13.28
C GLY A 41 9.04 11.00 12.02
N LYS A 42 9.40 9.71 12.11
CA LYS A 42 9.29 8.79 10.96
C LYS A 42 7.85 8.30 10.82
N GLN A 43 7.38 8.13 9.59
CA GLN A 43 6.15 7.39 9.29
C GLN A 43 6.48 5.89 9.36
N VAL A 44 5.79 5.17 10.25
CA VAL A 44 6.08 3.76 10.53
C VAL A 44 4.82 2.93 10.37
N LEU A 45 4.93 1.85 9.60
CA LEU A 45 3.93 0.79 9.54
C LEU A 45 4.54 -0.47 10.17
N LEU A 46 3.93 -0.93 11.27
CA LEU A 46 4.30 -2.16 11.96
C LEU A 46 3.36 -3.29 11.52
N VAL A 47 3.91 -4.29 10.85
CA VAL A 47 3.14 -5.44 10.34
C VAL A 47 3.51 -6.69 11.12
N SER A 48 2.51 -7.45 11.55
CA SER A 48 2.71 -8.82 12.03
C SER A 48 2.08 -9.80 11.06
N THR A 49 2.77 -10.91 10.78
CA THR A 49 2.29 -12.03 9.96
C THR A 49 2.11 -13.30 10.80
N ASP A 50 2.24 -13.18 12.13
CA ASP A 50 2.11 -14.29 13.07
C ASP A 50 0.72 -14.21 13.69
N PRO A 51 -0.20 -15.15 13.38
CA PRO A 51 -1.55 -15.15 13.95
C PRO A 51 -1.55 -15.21 15.49
N ALA A 52 -0.49 -15.76 16.10
CA ALA A 52 -0.34 -15.83 17.55
C ALA A 52 0.31 -14.57 18.15
N SER A 53 0.56 -13.55 17.33
CA SER A 53 1.13 -12.29 17.79
C SER A 53 0.12 -11.51 18.63
N ASN A 54 0.59 -11.12 19.80
CA ASN A 54 -0.10 -10.28 20.78
C ASN A 54 0.06 -8.78 20.49
N LEU A 55 0.19 -8.40 19.21
CA LEU A 55 0.35 -7.00 18.80
C LEU A 55 -0.83 -6.13 19.22
N GLN A 56 -2.03 -6.70 19.12
CA GLN A 56 -3.30 -6.08 19.51
C GLN A 56 -3.33 -5.79 21.02
N ASP A 57 -2.85 -6.74 21.83
CA ASP A 57 -2.76 -6.60 23.28
C ASP A 57 -1.72 -5.54 23.69
N VAL A 58 -0.61 -5.44 22.95
CA VAL A 58 0.46 -4.47 23.23
C VAL A 58 -0.02 -3.02 23.03
N PHE A 59 -0.84 -2.79 22.01
CA PHE A 59 -1.36 -1.45 21.70
C PHE A 59 -2.77 -1.19 22.23
N GLU A 60 -3.45 -2.21 22.78
CA GLU A 60 -4.85 -2.17 23.20
C GLU A 60 -5.79 -1.72 22.05
N VAL A 61 -5.51 -2.21 20.83
CA VAL A 61 -6.24 -1.86 19.60
C VAL A 61 -6.53 -3.14 18.83
N GLU A 62 -7.77 -3.29 18.36
CA GLU A 62 -8.13 -4.34 17.42
C GLU A 62 -7.45 -4.08 16.08
N LEU A 63 -6.64 -5.03 15.62
CA LEU A 63 -5.91 -4.93 14.35
C LEU A 63 -6.44 -5.95 13.36
N GLN A 64 -6.58 -5.51 12.11
CA GLN A 64 -6.99 -6.33 10.97
C GLN A 64 -5.90 -6.28 9.90
N ASN A 65 -6.19 -6.85 8.73
CA ASN A 65 -5.28 -6.85 7.56
C ASN A 65 -5.05 -5.44 6.96
N LYS A 66 -5.60 -4.39 7.57
CA LYS A 66 -5.49 -2.99 7.10
C LYS A 66 -4.68 -2.14 8.08
N PRO A 67 -3.83 -1.23 7.58
CA PRO A 67 -3.13 -0.26 8.42
C PRO A 67 -4.10 0.53 9.30
N THR A 68 -3.92 0.42 10.61
CA THR A 68 -4.72 1.09 11.63
C THR A 68 -3.82 2.01 12.44
N ALA A 69 -4.24 3.26 12.64
CA ALA A 69 -3.47 4.21 13.42
C ALA A 69 -3.40 3.79 14.89
N ILE A 70 -2.22 3.87 15.51
CA ILE A 70 -2.06 3.58 16.93
C ILE A 70 -2.42 4.83 17.75
N PRO A 71 -3.37 4.72 18.70
CA PRO A 71 -3.75 5.83 19.57
C PRO A 71 -2.54 6.39 20.33
N ASN A 72 -2.50 7.71 20.47
CA ASN A 72 -1.49 8.44 21.24
C ASN A 72 -0.03 8.32 20.74
N ILE A 73 0.21 7.68 19.58
CA ILE A 73 1.54 7.58 18.97
C ILE A 73 1.46 8.10 17.53
N PRO A 74 1.70 9.41 17.31
CA PRO A 74 1.64 10.00 15.98
C PRO A 74 2.57 9.28 15.00
N ASN A 75 2.15 9.18 13.74
CA ASN A 75 2.92 8.56 12.65
C ASN A 75 3.14 7.04 12.78
N LEU A 76 2.53 6.37 13.75
CA LEU A 76 2.57 4.92 13.89
C LEU A 76 1.25 4.29 13.45
N PHE A 77 1.37 3.33 12.54
CA PHE A 77 0.29 2.46 12.10
C PHE A 77 0.67 1.01 12.36
N ALA A 78 -0.31 0.17 12.64
CA ALA A 78 -0.11 -1.27 12.76
C ALA A 78 -1.13 -2.04 11.92
N ALA A 79 -0.73 -3.21 11.45
CA ALA A 79 -1.59 -4.18 10.78
C ALA A 79 -1.22 -5.58 11.25
N ASN A 80 -2.25 -6.43 11.44
CA ASN A 80 -2.05 -7.84 11.72
C ASN A 80 -2.59 -8.63 10.53
N LEU A 81 -1.69 -9.24 9.76
CA LEU A 81 -2.05 -10.04 8.61
C LEU A 81 -2.50 -11.42 9.06
N ASP A 82 -3.80 -11.66 8.93
CA ASP A 82 -4.41 -12.98 9.05
C ASP A 82 -4.43 -13.65 7.66
N PRO A 83 -3.69 -14.76 7.47
CA PRO A 83 -3.65 -15.53 6.24
C PRO A 83 -5.01 -16.05 5.76
N GLU A 84 -5.88 -16.45 6.70
CA GLU A 84 -7.20 -17.01 6.39
C GLU A 84 -8.14 -15.92 5.90
N ILE A 85 -8.11 -14.75 6.54
CA ILE A 85 -8.85 -13.57 6.07
C ILE A 85 -8.36 -13.18 4.68
N ALA A 86 -7.03 -13.11 4.46
CA ALA A 86 -6.46 -12.77 3.15
C ALA A 86 -6.87 -13.77 2.06
N ALA A 87 -6.88 -15.07 2.38
CA ALA A 87 -7.30 -16.13 1.46
C ALA A 87 -8.79 -16.02 1.09
N ASN A 88 -9.64 -15.70 2.07
CA ASN A 88 -11.06 -15.49 1.84
C ASN A 88 -11.32 -14.24 1.00
N GLU A 89 -10.65 -13.12 1.28
CA GLU A 89 -10.76 -11.92 0.45
C GLU A 89 -10.27 -12.16 -0.98
N TYR A 90 -9.19 -12.94 -1.17
CA TYR A 90 -8.72 -13.34 -2.49
C TYR A 90 -9.74 -14.22 -3.22
N LYS A 91 -10.30 -15.22 -2.53
CA LYS A 91 -11.39 -16.06 -3.05
C LYS A 91 -12.57 -15.23 -3.52
N GLU A 92 -13.02 -14.29 -2.71
CA GLU A 92 -14.12 -13.38 -3.02
C GLU A 92 -13.82 -12.51 -4.24
N LYS A 93 -12.60 -11.96 -4.35
CA LYS A 93 -12.18 -11.20 -5.53
C LYS A 93 -12.21 -12.02 -6.81
N VAL A 94 -11.85 -13.30 -6.75
CA VAL A 94 -11.80 -14.18 -7.93
C VAL A 94 -13.19 -14.72 -8.29
N ILE A 95 -13.99 -15.14 -7.31
CA ILE A 95 -15.25 -15.86 -7.54
C ILE A 95 -16.46 -14.91 -7.58
N GLY A 96 -16.44 -13.84 -6.78
CA GLY A 96 -17.54 -12.87 -6.66
C GLY A 96 -18.10 -12.39 -8.00
N PRO A 97 -17.27 -12.00 -8.99
CA PRO A 97 -17.75 -11.53 -10.31
C PRO A 97 -18.55 -12.56 -11.12
N TYR A 98 -18.42 -13.86 -10.79
CA TYR A 98 -19.06 -14.97 -11.48
C TYR A 98 -20.31 -15.51 -10.77
N ARG A 99 -20.53 -15.13 -9.50
CA ARG A 99 -21.75 -15.52 -8.78
C ARG A 99 -22.99 -14.98 -9.51
N GLY A 100 -23.96 -15.84 -9.75
CA GLY A 100 -25.15 -15.52 -10.55
C GLY A 100 -24.95 -15.49 -12.08
N LYS A 101 -23.70 -15.65 -12.57
CA LYS A 101 -23.39 -15.75 -14.01
C LYS A 101 -23.01 -17.17 -14.45
N LEU A 102 -22.42 -17.96 -13.56
CA LEU A 102 -22.07 -19.36 -13.80
C LEU A 102 -22.96 -20.32 -12.99
N PRO A 103 -23.12 -21.57 -13.45
CA PRO A 103 -23.85 -22.59 -12.69
C PRO A 103 -23.25 -22.85 -11.31
N GLU A 104 -24.08 -23.10 -10.30
CA GLU A 104 -23.64 -23.36 -8.92
C GLU A 104 -22.56 -24.46 -8.80
N PRO A 105 -22.61 -25.59 -9.54
CA PRO A 105 -21.57 -26.61 -9.47
C PRO A 105 -20.18 -26.10 -9.91
N VAL A 106 -20.14 -25.14 -10.84
CA VAL A 106 -18.90 -24.53 -11.32
C VAL A 106 -18.33 -23.61 -10.25
N ILE A 107 -19.18 -22.77 -9.63
CA ILE A 107 -18.79 -21.90 -8.51
C ILE A 107 -18.26 -22.71 -7.33
N ALA A 108 -18.97 -23.79 -6.95
CA ALA A 108 -18.55 -24.67 -5.87
C ALA A 108 -17.18 -25.34 -6.14
N SER A 109 -16.94 -25.78 -7.38
CA SER A 109 -15.65 -26.33 -7.78
C SER A 109 -14.52 -25.29 -7.70
N MET A 110 -14.79 -24.05 -8.11
CA MET A 110 -13.82 -22.95 -7.99
C MET A 110 -13.52 -22.61 -6.52
N GLU A 111 -14.53 -22.57 -5.65
CA GLU A 111 -14.39 -22.35 -4.20
C GLU A 111 -13.52 -23.44 -3.54
N GLU A 112 -13.73 -24.70 -3.92
CA GLU A 112 -12.94 -25.83 -3.41
C GLU A 112 -11.47 -25.73 -3.84
N GLN A 113 -11.21 -25.45 -5.12
CA GLN A 113 -9.84 -25.30 -5.65
C GLN A 113 -9.07 -24.17 -4.97
N LEU A 114 -9.75 -23.07 -4.64
CA LEU A 114 -9.15 -21.91 -4.00
C LEU A 114 -9.10 -22.02 -2.46
N SER A 115 -9.63 -23.08 -1.86
CA SER A 115 -9.60 -23.30 -0.40
C SER A 115 -8.45 -24.21 0.06
N GLY A 116 -7.55 -24.60 -0.84
CA GLY A 116 -6.36 -25.39 -0.48
C GLY A 116 -5.36 -24.61 0.39
N ALA A 117 -4.59 -25.34 1.20
CA ALA A 117 -3.55 -24.76 2.07
C ALA A 117 -2.53 -23.89 1.31
N CYS A 118 -2.20 -24.26 0.07
CA CYS A 118 -1.33 -23.46 -0.80
C CYS A 118 -1.91 -22.07 -1.10
N THR A 119 -3.24 -21.93 -1.16
CA THR A 119 -3.89 -20.63 -1.41
C THR A 119 -3.75 -19.70 -0.21
N VAL A 120 -3.82 -20.24 1.00
CA VAL A 120 -3.63 -19.45 2.23
C VAL A 120 -2.22 -18.86 2.29
N GLU A 121 -1.22 -19.68 1.97
CA GLU A 121 0.18 -19.25 1.94
C GLU A 121 0.44 -18.19 0.87
N ILE A 122 -0.08 -18.40 -0.35
CA ILE A 122 0.05 -17.45 -1.46
C ILE A 122 -0.69 -16.14 -1.15
N ALA A 123 -1.89 -16.20 -0.58
CA ALA A 123 -2.68 -15.02 -0.23
C ALA A 123 -1.98 -14.19 0.87
N ALA A 124 -1.47 -14.83 1.91
CA ALA A 124 -0.70 -14.16 2.95
C ALA A 124 0.56 -13.49 2.40
N PHE A 125 1.30 -14.18 1.52
CA PHE A 125 2.48 -13.62 0.89
C PHE A 125 2.15 -12.45 -0.05
N ASN A 126 1.04 -12.54 -0.79
CA ASN A 126 0.59 -11.47 -1.68
C ASN A 126 0.14 -10.23 -0.88
N GLU A 127 -0.57 -10.41 0.22
CA GLU A 127 -0.99 -9.29 1.08
C GLU A 127 0.22 -8.63 1.74
N PHE A 128 1.14 -9.43 2.25
CA PHE A 128 2.43 -8.97 2.75
C PHE A 128 3.21 -8.20 1.67
N SER A 129 3.30 -8.74 0.46
CA SER A 129 3.97 -8.08 -0.66
C SER A 129 3.28 -6.78 -1.06
N THR A 130 1.96 -6.75 -1.05
CA THR A 130 1.16 -5.54 -1.30
C THR A 130 1.49 -4.47 -0.26
N LEU A 131 1.62 -4.79 1.02
CA LEU A 131 2.05 -3.78 2.01
C LEU A 131 3.47 -3.24 1.76
N LEU A 132 4.35 -4.03 1.14
CA LEU A 132 5.70 -3.58 0.76
C LEU A 132 5.72 -2.76 -0.53
N THR A 133 4.82 -3.04 -1.48
CA THR A 133 4.81 -2.46 -2.83
C THR A 133 3.76 -1.39 -3.02
N ASN A 134 2.71 -1.36 -2.19
CA ASN A 134 1.54 -0.50 -2.35
C ASN A 134 1.88 0.92 -1.90
N LYS A 135 2.61 1.58 -2.76
CA LYS A 135 2.55 3.01 -2.91
C LYS A 135 1.64 3.24 -4.11
N GLU A 136 0.32 3.34 -3.88
CA GLU A 136 -0.55 3.97 -4.87
C GLU A 136 0.06 5.35 -5.14
N LEU A 137 0.65 5.45 -6.33
CA LEU A 137 1.42 6.58 -6.80
C LEU A 137 0.78 6.91 -8.14
N LEU A 138 0.07 8.04 -8.17
CA LEU A 138 -0.43 8.57 -9.43
C LEU A 138 0.77 9.12 -10.19
N ARG A 139 1.09 8.53 -11.34
CA ARG A 139 2.18 8.94 -12.19
C ARG A 139 1.65 9.74 -13.37
N PHE A 140 2.12 10.98 -13.51
CA PHE A 140 1.85 11.83 -14.65
C PHE A 140 3.00 11.75 -15.66
N THR A 141 2.67 11.46 -16.92
CA THR A 141 3.62 11.40 -18.04
C THR A 141 3.31 12.47 -19.08
N PHE A 142 4.32 12.94 -19.79
CA PHE A 142 4.12 13.77 -20.97
C PHE A 142 3.98 12.86 -22.21
N GLU A 143 2.82 12.88 -22.85
CA GLU A 143 2.52 12.05 -24.02
C GLU A 143 2.73 12.78 -25.35
N GLY A 144 2.88 14.11 -25.32
CA GLY A 144 3.24 14.91 -26.49
C GLY A 144 2.65 16.32 -26.47
N ALA A 145 2.90 17.08 -27.53
CA ALA A 145 2.24 18.37 -27.77
C ALA A 145 1.23 18.21 -28.91
N GLY A 146 -0.06 18.36 -28.61
CA GLY A 146 -1.14 18.37 -29.59
C GLY A 146 -1.44 19.78 -30.11
N CYS A 147 -2.39 19.87 -31.04
CA CYS A 147 -2.86 21.15 -31.62
C CYS A 147 -3.34 22.14 -30.54
N CYS A 148 -3.81 21.65 -29.39
CA CYS A 148 -4.42 22.44 -28.33
C CYS A 148 -3.63 22.43 -27.00
N GLY A 149 -2.34 22.07 -27.03
CA GLY A 149 -1.47 22.10 -25.85
C GLY A 149 -0.85 20.75 -25.48
N PRO A 150 -0.17 20.67 -24.31
CA PRO A 150 0.50 19.46 -23.85
C PRO A 150 -0.53 18.36 -23.52
N GLN A 151 -0.30 17.15 -24.03
CA GLN A 151 -1.03 15.94 -23.66
C GLN A 151 -0.31 15.26 -22.50
N LEU A 152 -1.06 15.03 -21.42
CA LEU A 152 -0.56 14.38 -20.22
C LEU A 152 -1.24 13.02 -20.09
N GLY A 153 -0.44 11.99 -19.85
CA GLY A 153 -0.91 10.67 -19.45
C GLY A 153 -1.03 10.57 -17.93
N LEU A 154 -1.98 9.77 -17.47
CA LEU A 154 -2.15 9.41 -16.07
C LEU A 154 -2.11 7.89 -15.94
N SER A 155 -1.19 7.37 -15.14
CA SER A 155 -1.09 5.94 -14.86
C SER A 155 -0.82 5.67 -13.37
N LEU A 156 -0.97 4.41 -12.98
CA LEU A 156 -0.63 3.91 -11.64
C LEU A 156 0.73 3.19 -11.65
N ASP A 157 1.63 3.61 -12.53
CA ASP A 157 2.95 2.98 -12.70
C ASP A 157 3.94 3.41 -11.61
N ASN A 158 4.98 2.59 -11.41
CA ASN A 158 6.10 2.93 -10.55
C ASN A 158 6.85 4.18 -11.06
N PRO A 159 7.44 4.99 -10.15
CA PRO A 159 8.16 6.19 -10.52
C PRO A 159 9.50 5.85 -11.20
N GLN A 160 9.86 6.63 -12.21
CA GLN A 160 11.16 6.58 -12.85
C GLN A 160 12.17 7.44 -12.08
N THR A 161 13.47 7.20 -12.30
CA THR A 161 14.55 7.93 -11.62
C THR A 161 14.57 9.43 -11.94
N THR A 162 13.94 9.84 -13.04
CA THR A 162 13.78 11.23 -13.48
C THR A 162 12.52 11.87 -12.93
N ASP A 163 11.65 11.11 -12.26
CA ASP A 163 10.38 11.63 -11.77
C ASP A 163 10.58 12.41 -10.46
N ARG A 164 9.90 13.55 -10.36
CA ARG A 164 9.75 14.31 -9.13
C ARG A 164 8.59 13.74 -8.33
N LEU A 165 8.86 13.40 -7.07
CA LEU A 165 7.85 12.89 -6.14
C LEU A 165 7.32 14.02 -5.25
N GLU A 166 6.00 14.17 -5.21
CA GLU A 166 5.31 15.12 -4.33
C GLU A 166 4.09 14.50 -3.66
N ILE A 167 3.63 15.15 -2.58
CA ILE A 167 2.37 14.81 -1.91
C ILE A 167 1.41 15.97 -2.14
N ILE A 168 0.32 15.72 -2.85
CA ILE A 168 -0.72 16.71 -3.14
C ILE A 168 -2.03 16.23 -2.52
N ASN A 169 -2.61 17.00 -1.61
CA ASN A 169 -3.85 16.64 -0.90
C ASN A 169 -3.82 15.23 -0.26
N GLY A 170 -2.65 14.81 0.22
CA GLY A 170 -2.45 13.48 0.84
C GLY A 170 -2.18 12.34 -0.15
N ILE A 171 -2.21 12.61 -1.46
CA ILE A 171 -1.93 11.64 -2.52
C ILE A 171 -0.45 11.75 -2.92
N ARG A 172 0.25 10.62 -3.01
CA ARG A 172 1.61 10.61 -3.57
C ARG A 172 1.54 10.64 -5.09
N VAL A 173 2.22 11.61 -5.66
CA VAL A 173 2.24 11.86 -7.10
C VAL A 173 3.68 11.82 -7.61
N ALA A 174 3.91 11.04 -8.67
CA ALA A 174 5.14 11.08 -9.44
C ALA A 174 4.90 11.86 -10.72
N MET A 175 5.81 12.78 -11.05
CA MET A 175 5.70 13.61 -12.23
C MET A 175 7.00 13.56 -12.98
N ASP A 176 6.95 13.33 -14.29
CA ASP A 176 8.09 13.63 -15.15
C ASP A 176 8.53 15.09 -14.94
N GLU A 177 9.84 15.35 -14.95
CA GLU A 177 10.42 16.68 -14.76
C GLU A 177 9.87 17.72 -15.75
N GLN A 178 9.52 17.28 -16.97
CA GLN A 178 8.88 18.12 -17.99
C GLN A 178 7.46 18.53 -17.59
N VAL A 179 6.74 17.64 -16.89
CA VAL A 179 5.35 17.83 -16.44
C VAL A 179 5.27 18.73 -15.21
N ALA A 180 6.24 18.62 -14.29
CA ALA A 180 6.25 19.36 -13.02
C ALA A 180 6.16 20.89 -13.19
N SER A 181 6.63 21.42 -14.32
CA SER A 181 6.54 22.85 -14.66
C SER A 181 5.18 23.24 -15.29
N ILE A 182 4.56 22.32 -16.02
CA ILE A 182 3.32 22.51 -16.78
C ILE A 182 2.10 22.45 -15.86
N ILE A 183 2.12 21.59 -14.85
CA ILE A 183 0.96 21.35 -13.97
C ILE A 183 0.81 22.37 -12.84
N LYS A 184 1.66 23.42 -12.78
CA LYS A 184 1.50 24.51 -11.80
C LYS A 184 0.21 25.28 -12.09
N GLY A 185 -0.88 24.89 -11.43
CA GLY A 185 -2.21 25.46 -11.60
C GLY A 185 -3.24 24.51 -12.23
N VAL A 186 -2.85 23.27 -12.52
CA VAL A 186 -3.76 22.22 -12.99
C VAL A 186 -4.37 21.51 -11.78
N THR A 187 -5.69 21.32 -11.79
CA THR A 187 -6.44 20.62 -10.75
C THR A 187 -7.01 19.33 -11.33
N LEU A 188 -6.89 18.21 -10.61
CA LEU A 188 -7.52 16.95 -10.97
C LEU A 188 -8.89 16.88 -10.30
N ASP A 189 -9.95 16.76 -11.08
CA ASP A 189 -11.33 16.61 -10.61
C ASP A 189 -11.92 15.29 -11.13
N ALA A 190 -13.06 14.87 -10.61
CA ALA A 190 -13.76 13.66 -11.02
C ALA A 190 -15.15 14.02 -11.55
N GLU A 191 -15.44 13.69 -12.81
CA GLU A 191 -16.76 13.85 -13.42
C GLU A 191 -17.46 12.48 -13.53
N GLU A 192 -18.74 12.45 -13.15
CA GLU A 192 -19.61 11.31 -13.41
C GLU A 192 -20.11 11.37 -14.86
N THR A 193 -19.80 10.33 -15.64
CA THR A 193 -20.28 10.13 -17.01
C THR A 193 -21.18 8.91 -17.09
N GLU A 194 -21.88 8.71 -18.22
CA GLU A 194 -22.69 7.51 -18.47
C GLU A 194 -21.85 6.20 -18.45
N GLU A 195 -20.53 6.29 -18.63
CA GLU A 195 -19.58 5.17 -18.58
C GLU A 195 -18.89 5.00 -17.20
N GLY A 196 -19.19 5.88 -16.23
CA GLY A 196 -18.64 5.85 -14.88
C GLY A 196 -17.89 7.15 -14.51
N VAL A 197 -17.16 7.10 -13.39
CA VAL A 197 -16.36 8.23 -12.90
C VAL A 197 -15.08 8.34 -13.71
N GLN A 198 -14.88 9.48 -14.38
CA GLN A 198 -13.66 9.78 -15.13
C GLN A 198 -12.91 10.95 -14.47
N PHE A 199 -11.59 10.85 -14.38
CA PHE A 199 -10.76 11.97 -13.93
C PHE A 199 -10.59 13.00 -15.05
N VAL A 200 -10.84 14.27 -14.74
CA VAL A 200 -10.67 15.40 -15.64
C VAL A 200 -9.62 16.37 -15.08
N LEU A 201 -8.75 16.87 -15.96
CA LEU A 201 -7.73 17.86 -15.62
C LEU A 201 -8.25 19.27 -15.96
N LEU A 202 -8.49 20.07 -14.92
CA LEU A 202 -8.93 21.46 -15.01
C LEU A 202 -7.72 22.42 -14.96
N GLY A 203 -7.79 23.55 -15.67
CA GLY A 203 -6.74 24.58 -15.62
C GLY A 203 -5.62 24.44 -16.66
N LEU A 204 -5.67 23.42 -17.53
CA LEU A 204 -4.97 23.47 -18.81
C LEU A 204 -5.77 24.39 -19.74
N ASN A 205 -5.16 25.46 -20.26
CA ASN A 205 -5.83 26.41 -21.15
C ASN A 205 -6.44 25.65 -22.34
N GLN A 206 -7.76 25.46 -22.32
CA GLN A 206 -8.50 24.96 -23.48
C GLN A 206 -8.61 26.12 -24.47
N CYS A 207 -7.78 26.10 -25.51
CA CYS A 207 -8.06 26.91 -26.69
C CYS A 207 -9.36 26.38 -27.33
N CYS A 208 -10.39 27.23 -27.39
CA CYS A 208 -11.42 27.17 -28.40
C CYS A 208 -10.95 27.90 -29.67
#